data_AF-A0A3B6HWC3-F1
#
_entry.id   AF-A0A3B6HWC3-F1
#
_cell.length_a   1.000
_cell.length_b   1.000
_cell.length_c   1.000
_cell.angle_alpha   90.00
_cell.angle_beta   90.00
_cell.angle_gamma   90.00
#
_symmetry.space_group_name_H-M   'P 1'
#
loop_
_entity.id
_entity.type
_entity.pdbx_description
1 polymer ?
#
loop_
_entity_poly.entity_id
_entity_poly.type
_entity_poly.pdbx_seq_one_letter_code
_entity_poly.pdbx_strand_id
1 'polypeptide(L)'
;MELDPFNATLRSNSSLCWIRFGNGTQALKDAQACRMMRPGWAKGCHREGTALMLLKDDEKACGAFLDGLKLEPGNVEMEDGLREALESMKICGKKKRG
;
A
#
# COMPACT_ATOMS: atom_id res chain seq x y z
N MET A 1 1.66 3.20 30.39
CA MET A 1 2.13 3.46 29.01
C MET A 1 0.87 3.60 28.17
N GLU A 2 0.42 4.83 27.98
CA GLU A 2 -0.80 5.14 27.22
C GLU A 2 -0.54 4.79 25.76
N LEU A 3 -1.19 3.73 25.29
CA LEU A 3 -1.17 3.35 23.88
C LEU A 3 -2.15 4.29 23.17
N ASP A 4 -1.67 5.43 22.68
CA ASP A 4 -2.47 6.34 21.85
C ASP A 4 -3.14 5.54 20.71
N PRO A 5 -4.46 5.32 20.74
CA PRO A 5 -5.18 4.55 19.73
C PRO A 5 -5.13 5.20 18.34
N PHE A 6 -4.70 6.47 18.31
CA PHE A 6 -4.57 7.34 17.13
C PHE A 6 -3.15 7.42 16.57
N ASN A 7 -2.22 6.58 17.06
CA ASN A 7 -0.87 6.59 16.53
C ASN A 7 -0.83 5.92 15.14
N ALA A 8 -0.89 6.73 14.08
CA ALA A 8 -0.74 6.28 12.71
C ALA A 8 0.53 5.43 12.51
N THR A 9 1.60 5.71 13.25
CA THR A 9 2.85 4.92 13.22
C THR A 9 2.61 3.47 13.63
N LEU A 10 1.80 3.25 14.68
CA LEU A 10 1.47 1.91 15.15
C LEU A 10 0.63 1.15 14.12
N ARG A 11 -0.34 1.81 13.48
CA ARG A 11 -1.12 1.20 12.39
C ARG A 11 -0.27 0.90 11.16
N SER A 12 0.65 1.78 10.78
CA SER A 12 1.61 1.52 9.70
C SER A 12 2.51 0.30 10.01
N ASN A 13 2.97 0.17 11.24
CA ASN A 13 3.76 -0.98 11.67
C ASN A 13 2.92 -2.27 11.70
N SER A 14 1.67 -2.20 12.17
CA SER A 14 0.72 -3.31 12.13
C SER A 14 0.44 -3.76 10.69
N SER A 15 0.20 -2.82 9.78
CA SER A 15 0.05 -3.10 8.34
C SER A 15 1.29 -3.82 7.78
N LEU A 16 2.50 -3.35 8.11
CA LEU A 16 3.73 -4.02 7.71
C LEU A 16 3.84 -5.46 8.24
N CYS A 17 3.45 -5.70 9.49
CA CYS A 17 3.44 -7.04 10.05
C CYS A 17 2.49 -7.95 9.27
N TRP A 18 1.28 -7.47 8.95
CA TRP A 18 0.33 -8.23 8.14
C TRP A 18 0.81 -8.48 6.71
N ILE A 19 1.50 -7.51 6.08
CA ILE A 19 2.14 -7.68 4.78
C ILE A 19 3.16 -8.81 4.84
N ARG A 20 4.04 -8.81 5.85
CA ARG A 20 5.05 -9.87 6.04
C ARG A 20 4.42 -11.24 6.33
N PHE A 21 3.25 -11.24 6.95
CA PHE A 21 2.45 -12.46 7.18
C PHE A 21 1.68 -12.92 5.93
N GLY A 22 1.69 -12.14 4.84
CA GLY A 22 0.94 -12.42 3.61
C GLY A 22 -0.57 -12.16 3.73
N ASN A 23 -1.03 -11.51 4.81
CA ASN A 23 -2.45 -11.18 4.99
C ASN A 23 -2.75 -9.78 4.43
N GLY A 24 -2.97 -9.72 3.11
CA GLY A 24 -3.29 -8.47 2.40
C GLY A 24 -4.53 -7.76 2.94
N THR A 25 -5.54 -8.49 3.40
CA THR A 25 -6.81 -7.90 3.87
C THR A 25 -6.63 -7.12 5.17
N GLN A 26 -5.94 -7.70 6.16
CA GLN A 26 -5.64 -6.99 7.41
C GLN A 26 -4.63 -5.87 7.19
N ALA A 27 -3.63 -6.10 6.33
CA ALA A 27 -2.67 -5.08 5.93
C ALA A 27 -3.35 -3.84 5.34
N LEU A 28 -4.33 -4.05 4.45
CA LEU A 28 -5.08 -2.99 3.80
C LEU A 28 -5.91 -2.20 4.81
N LYS A 29 -6.61 -2.89 5.71
CA LYS A 29 -7.43 -2.25 6.76
C LYS A 29 -6.58 -1.32 7.64
N ASP A 30 -5.41 -1.78 8.06
CA ASP A 30 -4.51 -0.98 8.87
C ASP A 30 -3.85 0.17 8.08
N ALA A 31 -3.53 -0.05 6.80
CA ALA A 31 -3.00 0.99 5.92
C ALA A 31 -4.03 2.11 5.66
N GLN A 32 -5.29 1.75 5.41
CA GLN A 32 -6.36 2.73 5.22
C GLN A 32 -6.65 3.53 6.48
N ALA A 33 -6.70 2.87 7.64
CA ALA A 33 -6.81 3.56 8.92
C ALA A 33 -5.63 4.53 9.14
N CYS A 34 -4.41 4.13 8.78
CA CYS A 34 -3.22 4.98 8.82
C CYS A 34 -3.39 6.24 7.95
N ARG A 35 -3.88 6.09 6.70
CA ARG A 35 -4.13 7.22 5.78
C ARG A 35 -5.26 8.13 6.25
N MET A 36 -6.33 7.58 6.84
CA MET A 36 -7.41 8.39 7.41
C MET A 36 -6.90 9.25 8.57
N MET A 37 -6.00 8.72 9.39
CA MET A 37 -5.41 9.46 10.52
C MET A 37 -4.36 10.48 10.07
N ARG A 38 -3.55 10.15 9.05
CA ARG A 38 -2.52 11.04 8.50
C ARG A 38 -2.53 11.01 6.97
N PRO A 39 -3.42 11.79 6.32
CA PRO A 39 -3.57 11.77 4.87
C PRO A 39 -2.34 12.30 4.12
N GLY A 40 -1.50 13.11 4.77
CA GLY A 40 -0.23 13.59 4.22
C GLY A 40 0.96 12.67 4.44
N TRP A 41 0.76 11.42 4.91
CA TRP A 41 1.87 10.53 5.21
C TRP A 41 2.12 9.51 4.12
N ALA A 42 3.13 9.78 3.31
CA ALA A 42 3.55 8.96 2.16
C ALA A 42 3.70 7.46 2.54
N LYS A 43 4.29 7.14 3.69
CA LYS A 43 4.43 5.74 4.15
C LYS A 43 3.09 4.99 4.28
N GLY A 44 2.00 5.68 4.62
CA GLY A 44 0.67 5.08 4.64
C GLY A 44 0.21 4.65 3.25
N CYS A 45 0.46 5.48 2.23
CA CYS A 45 0.21 5.18 0.83
C CYS A 45 1.03 3.98 0.34
N HIS A 46 2.32 3.92 0.71
CA HIS A 46 3.18 2.78 0.37
C HIS A 46 2.61 1.47 0.95
N ARG A 47 2.24 1.46 2.25
CA ARG A 47 1.67 0.27 2.90
C ARG A 47 0.36 -0.17 2.26
N GLU A 48 -0.49 0.78 1.87
CA GLU A 48 -1.73 0.49 1.16
C GLU A 48 -1.46 -0.15 -0.21
N GLY A 49 -0.54 0.43 -0.99
CA GLY A 49 -0.13 -0.12 -2.28
C GLY A 49 0.40 -1.55 -2.17
N THR A 50 1.31 -1.80 -1.22
CA THR A 50 1.83 -3.16 -0.98
C THR A 50 0.74 -4.14 -0.55
N ALA A 51 -0.21 -3.71 0.29
CA ALA A 51 -1.33 -4.55 0.71
C ALA A 51 -2.26 -4.91 -0.47
N LEU A 52 -2.51 -3.97 -1.37
CA LEU A 52 -3.31 -4.18 -2.57
C LEU A 52 -2.62 -5.11 -3.57
N MET A 53 -1.29 -5.01 -3.72
CA MET A 53 -0.49 -5.96 -4.50
C MET A 53 -0.63 -7.39 -3.97
N LEU A 54 -0.61 -7.59 -2.64
CA LEU A 54 -0.86 -8.90 -2.04
C LEU A 54 -2.27 -9.44 -2.34
N LEU A 55 -3.25 -8.54 -2.42
CA LEU A 55 -4.63 -8.87 -2.79
C LEU A 55 -4.84 -9.02 -4.30
N LYS A 56 -3.81 -8.82 -5.12
CA LYS A 56 -3.87 -8.81 -6.60
C LYS A 56 -4.84 -7.75 -7.15
N ASP A 57 -5.04 -6.68 -6.39
CA ASP A 57 -5.80 -5.49 -6.82
C ASP A 57 -4.83 -4.43 -7.33
N ASP A 58 -4.09 -4.80 -8.39
CA ASP A 58 -2.95 -4.04 -8.91
C ASP A 58 -3.36 -2.65 -9.42
N GLU A 59 -4.60 -2.49 -9.89
CA GLU A 59 -5.15 -1.20 -10.33
C GLU A 59 -5.23 -0.21 -9.18
N LYS A 60 -5.80 -0.63 -8.05
CA LYS A 60 -5.84 0.21 -6.85
C LYS A 60 -4.46 0.40 -6.25
N ALA A 61 -3.59 -0.62 -6.33
CA ALA A 61 -2.21 -0.50 -5.87
C ALA A 61 -1.48 0.63 -6.59
N CYS A 62 -1.61 0.71 -7.92
CA CYS A 62 -1.07 1.80 -8.71
C CYS A 62 -1.57 3.17 -8.22
N GLY A 63 -2.88 3.30 -7.97
CA GLY A 63 -3.47 4.52 -7.43
C GLY A 63 -2.87 4.92 -6.08
N ALA A 64 -2.70 3.96 -5.17
CA ALA A 64 -2.11 4.20 -3.86
C ALA A 64 -0.64 4.66 -3.94
N PHE A 65 0.17 4.03 -4.79
CA PHE A 65 1.57 4.44 -5.00
C PHE A 65 1.67 5.82 -5.66
N LEU A 66 0.83 6.12 -6.66
CA LEU A 66 0.78 7.44 -7.29
C LEU A 66 0.42 8.55 -6.29
N ASP A 67 -0.54 8.30 -5.40
CA ASP A 67 -0.86 9.25 -4.33
C ASP A 67 0.30 9.46 -3.37
N GLY A 68 1.03 8.40 -3.03
CA GLY A 68 2.24 8.48 -2.22
C GLY A 68 3.32 9.33 -2.89
N LEU A 69 3.53 9.16 -4.19
CA LEU A 69 4.51 9.92 -4.98
C LEU A 69 4.12 11.40 -5.16
N LYS A 70 2.83 11.75 -5.12
CA LYS A 70 2.41 13.15 -5.06
C LYS A 70 2.83 13.82 -3.74
N LEU A 71 2.90 13.05 -2.65
CA LEU A 71 3.33 13.54 -1.33
C LEU A 71 4.86 13.57 -1.20
N GLU A 72 5.53 12.52 -1.68
CA GLU A 72 6.99 12.40 -1.65
C GLU A 72 7.53 12.01 -3.04
N PRO A 73 7.71 13.00 -3.93
CA PRO A 73 8.28 12.76 -5.24
C PRO A 73 9.72 12.23 -5.14
N GLY A 74 10.04 11.17 -5.89
CA GLY A 74 11.36 10.52 -5.86
C GLY A 74 11.54 9.48 -4.75
N ASN A 75 10.45 9.06 -4.10
CA ASN A 75 10.50 7.90 -3.21
C ASN A 75 10.70 6.61 -4.04
N VAL A 76 11.94 6.10 -4.03
CA VAL A 76 12.35 4.92 -4.81
C VAL A 76 11.53 3.67 -4.49
N GLU A 77 11.14 3.46 -3.22
CA GLU A 77 10.34 2.29 -2.81
C GLU A 77 8.94 2.33 -3.45
N MET A 78 8.33 3.52 -3.53
CA MET A 78 7.02 3.69 -4.19
C MET A 78 7.12 3.63 -5.71
N GLU A 79 8.16 4.19 -6.30
CA GLU A 79 8.39 4.08 -7.74
C GLU A 79 8.56 2.63 -8.17
N ASP A 80 9.28 1.84 -7.36
CA ASP A 80 9.46 0.41 -7.59
C ASP A 80 8.14 -0.36 -7.42
N GLY A 81 7.41 -0.12 -6.33
CA GLY A 81 6.09 -0.71 -6.12
C GLY A 81 5.08 -0.37 -7.22
N LEU A 82 5.09 0.86 -7.74
CA LEU A 82 4.26 1.26 -8.87
C LEU A 82 4.66 0.52 -10.15
N ARG A 83 5.96 0.36 -10.41
CA ARG A 83 6.46 -0.39 -11.57
C ARG A 83 5.99 -1.84 -11.51
N GLU A 84 6.17 -2.50 -10.37
CA GLU A 84 5.76 -3.89 -10.15
C GLU A 84 4.25 -4.08 -10.34
N ALA A 85 3.44 -3.14 -9.84
CA ALA A 85 1.99 -3.15 -10.01
C ALA A 85 1.59 -3.03 -11.50
N LEU A 86 2.21 -2.11 -12.24
CA LEU A 86 1.95 -1.94 -13.67
C LEU A 86 2.39 -3.16 -14.50
N GLU A 87 3.48 -3.81 -14.14
CA GLU A 87 3.93 -5.04 -14.80
C GLU A 87 2.96 -6.20 -14.51
N SER A 88 2.53 -6.36 -13.26
CA SER A 88 1.55 -7.36 -12.85
C SER A 88 0.22 -7.20 -13.59
N MET A 89 -0.26 -5.96 -13.76
CA MET A 89 -1.44 -5.66 -14.58
C MET A 89 -1.28 -6.11 -16.04
N LYS A 90 -0.14 -5.83 -16.66
CA LYS A 90 0.13 -6.22 -18.06
C LYS A 90 0.15 -7.74 -18.23
N ILE A 91 0.67 -8.47 -17.25
CA ILE A 91 0.73 -9.93 -17.26
C ILE A 91 -0.67 -10.52 -17.04
N CYS A 92 -1.44 -9.99 -16.09
CA CYS A 92 -2.80 -10.44 -15.81
C CYS A 92 -3.77 -10.17 -16.98
N GLY A 93 -3.63 -9.02 -17.65
CA GLY A 93 -4.40 -8.67 -18.85
C GLY A 93 -4.16 -9.60 -20.04
N LYS A 94 -2.96 -10.19 -20.15
CA LYS A 94 -2.67 -11.22 -21.18
C LYS A 94 -3.34 -12.56 -20.87
N LYS A 95 -3.56 -12.89 -19.60
CA LYS A 95 -4.15 -14.17 -19.18
C LYS A 95 -5.66 -14.27 -19.40
N LYS A 96 -6.36 -13.14 -19.55
CA LYS A 96 -7.80 -13.08 -19.86
C LYS A 96 -8.13 -13.10 -21.37
N ARG A 97 -7.12 -13.10 -22.25
CA ARG A 97 -7.30 -13.09 -23.72
C ARG A 97 -6.94 -14.42 -24.39
N GLY A 98 -6.81 -15.50 -23.62
CA GLY A 98 -6.58 -16.86 -24.10
C GLY A 98 -7.83 -17.72 -23.98
#